data_AF-A0A3D0DHP2-F1
#
_entry.id   AF-A0A3D0DHP2-F1
#
_cell.length_a   1.000
_cell.length_b   1.000
_cell.length_c   1.000
_cell.angle_alpha   90.00
_cell.angle_beta   90.00
_cell.angle_gamma   90.00
#
_symmetry.space_group_name_H-M   'P 1'
#
loop_
_entity.id
_entity.type
_entity.pdbx_description
1 polymer ?
#
loop_
_entity_poly.entity_id
_entity_poly.type
_entity_poly.pdbx_seq_one_letter_code
_entity_poly.pdbx_strand_id
1 'polypeptide(L)'
;MKKPTQCILWTHPEQVRKSLKDIFEVIETYFHDDDFWRYLLKCRECGQLYFYQFREERDWAGGNDPQYTTLIPVESNEEIETLKRISSLKQSQFSPRLQ
;
A
#
# COMPACT_ATOMS: atom_id res chain seq x y z
N MET A 1 0.59 -21.13 1.77
CA MET A 1 0.12 -19.73 1.73
C MET A 1 0.08 -19.20 3.16
N LYS A 2 0.90 -18.21 3.49
CA LYS A 2 0.66 -17.43 4.71
C LYS A 2 -0.55 -16.57 4.37
N LYS A 3 -1.71 -16.83 4.98
CA LYS A 3 -2.90 -16.03 4.70
C LYS A 3 -2.56 -14.58 5.05
N PRO A 4 -2.55 -13.62 4.10
CA PRO A 4 -2.08 -12.27 4.38
C PRO A 4 -2.88 -11.60 5.50
N THR A 5 -4.12 -12.07 5.74
CA THR A 5 -4.99 -11.73 6.87
C THR A 5 -4.42 -12.06 8.26
N GLN A 6 -3.29 -12.76 8.34
CA GLN A 6 -2.58 -13.04 9.58
C GLN A 6 -1.54 -11.96 9.93
N CYS A 7 -1.31 -10.97 9.04
CA CYS A 7 -0.49 -9.82 9.38
C CYS A 7 -1.19 -8.96 10.45
N ILE A 8 -0.41 -8.38 11.37
CA ILE A 8 -0.91 -7.56 12.48
C ILE A 8 -1.84 -6.43 12.02
N LEU A 9 -1.69 -5.97 10.77
CA LEU A 9 -2.50 -4.91 10.19
C LEU A 9 -3.95 -5.32 9.94
N TRP A 10 -4.25 -6.62 9.93
CA TRP A 10 -5.61 -7.14 9.79
C TRP A 10 -6.28 -7.38 11.14
N THR A 11 -5.51 -7.62 12.20
CA THR A 11 -6.01 -7.79 13.56
C THR A 11 -6.03 -6.47 14.33
N HIS A 12 -5.14 -5.55 13.97
CA HIS A 12 -4.94 -4.24 14.58
C HIS A 12 -4.75 -3.15 13.50
N PRO A 13 -5.78 -2.85 12.69
CA PRO A 13 -5.71 -1.87 11.61
C PRO A 13 -5.37 -0.46 12.10
N GLU A 14 -5.63 -0.14 13.38
CA GLU A 14 -5.22 1.12 14.01
C GLU A 14 -3.70 1.32 13.98
N GLN A 15 -2.91 0.24 13.88
CA GLN A 15 -1.47 0.37 13.76
C GLN A 15 -1.05 0.98 12.44
N VAL A 16 -1.84 0.85 11.37
CA VAL A 16 -1.58 1.55 10.09
C VAL A 16 -1.54 3.08 10.29
N ARG A 17 -2.18 3.62 11.35
CA ARG A 17 -2.11 5.04 11.71
C ARG A 17 -0.80 5.45 12.40
N LYS A 18 0.03 4.49 12.84
CA LYS A 18 1.41 4.77 13.25
C LYS A 18 2.23 5.11 12.00
N SER A 19 3.44 5.64 12.19
CA SER A 19 4.34 5.96 11.07
C SER A 19 4.57 4.71 10.21
N LEU A 20 4.32 4.81 8.90
CA LEU A 20 4.57 3.73 7.91
C LEU A 20 5.99 3.13 8.06
N LYS A 21 6.97 3.96 8.45
CA LYS A 21 8.38 3.56 8.65
C LYS A 21 8.59 2.59 9.80
N ASP A 22 7.74 2.65 10.83
CA ASP A 22 7.87 1.80 12.02
C ASP A 22 7.37 0.37 11.74
N ILE A 23 6.38 0.25 10.86
CA ILE A 23 5.71 -1.01 10.53
C ILE A 23 6.40 -1.69 9.35
N PHE A 24 6.87 -0.90 8.39
CA PHE A 24 7.37 -1.39 7.12
C PHE A 24 8.83 -1.06 6.87
N GLU A 25 9.47 -2.00 6.19
CA GLU A 25 10.69 -1.78 5.45
C GLU A 25 10.32 -1.48 3.99
N VAL A 26 10.86 -0.41 3.42
CA VAL A 26 10.74 -0.14 1.98
C VAL A 26 11.75 -1.04 1.27
N ILE A 27 11.26 -1.98 0.46
CA ILE A 27 12.09 -2.89 -0.32
C ILE A 27 12.45 -2.26 -1.66
N GLU A 28 11.50 -1.58 -2.29
CA GLU A 28 11.70 -0.95 -3.59
C GLU A 28 10.77 0.24 -3.77
N THR A 29 11.26 1.28 -4.44
CA THR A 29 10.47 2.43 -4.87
C THR A 29 10.20 2.33 -6.36
N TYR A 30 8.93 2.11 -6.73
CA TYR A 30 8.51 2.04 -8.14
C TYR A 30 8.23 3.41 -8.73
N PHE A 31 7.64 4.30 -7.94
CA PHE A 31 7.33 5.66 -8.34
C PHE A 31 7.21 6.56 -7.11
N HIS A 32 7.70 7.80 -7.21
CA HIS A 32 7.58 8.82 -6.17
C HIS A 32 7.50 10.19 -6.83
N ASP A 33 6.37 10.87 -6.67
CA ASP A 33 6.16 12.29 -6.97
C ASP A 33 5.43 12.95 -5.79
N ASP A 34 5.16 14.24 -5.82
CA ASP A 34 4.60 14.97 -4.67
C ASP A 34 3.25 14.41 -4.18
N ASP A 35 2.37 14.03 -5.11
CA ASP A 35 1.00 13.61 -4.84
C ASP A 35 0.72 12.13 -5.17
N PHE A 36 1.74 11.36 -5.57
CA PHE A 36 1.55 9.96 -5.96
C PHE A 36 2.78 9.09 -5.72
N TRP A 37 2.61 8.05 -4.91
CA TRP A 37 3.70 7.12 -4.56
C TRP A 37 3.31 5.67 -4.82
N ARG A 38 4.30 4.86 -5.23
CA ARG A 38 4.18 3.40 -5.35
C ARG A 38 5.44 2.72 -4.84
N TYR A 39 5.29 1.88 -3.82
CA TYR A 39 6.39 1.16 -3.18
C TYR A 39 6.09 -0.34 -3.06
N LEU A 40 7.15 -1.14 -3.01
CA LEU A 40 7.11 -2.46 -2.41
C LEU A 40 7.53 -2.34 -0.95
N LEU A 41 6.63 -2.72 -0.05
CA LEU A 41 6.86 -2.72 1.39
C LEU A 41 6.92 -4.15 1.92
N LYS A 42 7.70 -4.33 2.98
CA LYS A 42 7.73 -5.58 3.75
C LYS A 42 7.37 -5.28 5.20
N CYS A 43 6.36 -5.99 5.71
CA CYS A 43 6.00 -5.88 7.12
C CYS A 43 7.16 -6.40 7.98
N ARG A 44 7.63 -5.57 8.92
CA ARG A 44 8.77 -5.90 9.79
C ARG A 44 8.45 -7.05 10.76
N GLU A 45 7.19 -7.23 11.13
CA GLU A 45 6.78 -8.27 12.08
C GLU A 45 6.62 -9.66 11.45
N CYS A 46 5.92 -9.76 10.31
CA CYS A 46 5.56 -11.05 9.72
C CYS A 46 6.26 -11.37 8.39
N GLY A 47 6.94 -10.39 7.80
CA GLY A 47 7.64 -10.50 6.52
C GLY A 47 6.75 -10.48 5.28
N GLN A 48 5.43 -10.27 5.42
CA GLN A 48 4.50 -10.14 4.30
C GLN A 48 4.89 -8.96 3.41
N LEU A 49 4.90 -9.19 2.09
CA LEU A 49 5.09 -8.13 1.10
C LEU A 49 3.76 -7.46 0.77
N TYR A 50 3.82 -6.15 0.56
CA TYR A 50 2.69 -5.32 0.17
C TYR A 50 3.08 -4.40 -0.96
N PHE A 51 2.24 -4.34 -1.98
CA PHE A 51 2.21 -3.22 -2.91
C PHE A 51 1.49 -2.06 -2.23
N TYR A 52 2.22 -0.97 -2.02
CA TYR A 52 1.71 0.25 -1.42
C TYR A 52 1.48 1.31 -2.49
N GLN A 53 0.33 1.97 -2.43
CA GLN A 53 0.06 3.16 -3.23
C GLN A 53 -0.46 4.28 -2.33
N PHE A 54 0.10 5.47 -2.52
CA PHE A 54 -0.44 6.73 -2.00
C PHE A 54 -0.90 7.59 -3.16
N ARG A 55 -2.00 8.32 -2.97
CA ARG A 55 -2.44 9.37 -3.87
C ARG A 55 -3.08 10.51 -3.09
N GLU A 56 -2.75 11.73 -3.46
CA GLU A 56 -3.47 12.94 -3.08
C GLU A 56 -4.30 13.44 -4.28
N GLU A 57 -5.56 13.78 -4.04
CA GLU A 57 -6.44 14.41 -5.02
C GLU A 57 -6.44 15.92 -4.81
N ARG A 58 -5.65 16.64 -5.61
CA ARG A 58 -5.67 18.11 -5.59
C ARG A 58 -7.02 18.67 -6.06
N ASP A 59 -7.84 19.12 -5.13
CA ASP A 59 -9.12 19.77 -5.38
C ASP A 59 -9.01 21.31 -5.47
N TRP A 60 -7.83 21.84 -5.10
CA TRP A 60 -7.49 23.28 -5.07
C TRP A 60 -8.45 24.13 -4.21
N ALA A 61 -9.22 23.48 -3.34
CA ALA A 61 -10.23 24.09 -2.48
C ALA A 61 -9.81 24.03 -1.02
N GLY A 62 -9.11 25.07 -0.55
CA GLY A 62 -8.87 25.27 0.88
C GLY A 62 -7.73 24.44 1.49
N GLY A 63 -6.91 23.76 0.68
CA GLY A 63 -5.60 23.22 1.08
C GLY A 63 -5.63 21.96 1.95
N ASN A 64 -6.76 21.25 2.02
CA ASN A 64 -6.89 19.94 2.66
C ASN A 64 -7.34 18.91 1.61
N ASP A 65 -6.45 18.65 0.65
CA ASP A 65 -6.70 17.72 -0.44
C ASP A 65 -6.92 16.29 0.11
N PRO A 66 -7.93 15.54 -0.37
CA PRO A 66 -8.16 14.16 0.05
C PRO A 66 -6.96 13.26 -0.26
N GLN A 67 -6.50 12.52 0.74
CA GLN A 67 -5.40 11.57 0.63
C GLN A 67 -5.91 10.14 0.77
N TYR A 68 -5.38 9.25 -0.06
CA TYR A 68 -5.77 7.85 -0.12
C TYR A 68 -4.53 6.96 -0.07
N THR A 69 -4.57 5.98 0.81
CA THR A 69 -3.57 4.90 0.87
C THR A 69 -4.20 3.57 0.50
N THR A 70 -3.43 2.69 -0.13
CA THR A 70 -3.87 1.33 -0.41
C THR A 70 -2.70 0.37 -0.24
N LEU A 71 -2.93 -0.69 0.53
CA LEU A 71 -1.99 -1.78 0.78
C LEU A 71 -2.58 -3.09 0.25
N ILE A 72 -1.95 -3.67 -0.77
CA ILE A 72 -2.34 -4.94 -1.38
C ILE A 72 -1.26 -5.96 -1.07
N PRO A 73 -1.56 -7.05 -0.33
CA PRO A 73 -0.60 -8.11 -0.09
C PRO A 73 -0.26 -8.81 -1.41
N VAL A 74 1.03 -9.10 -1.60
CA VAL A 74 1.55 -9.79 -2.78
C VAL A 74 2.40 -10.98 -2.34
N GLU A 75 2.34 -12.07 -3.09
CA GLU A 75 3.12 -13.30 -2.86
C GLU A 75 4.09 -13.61 -4.02
N SER A 76 3.94 -12.96 -5.17
CA SER A 76 4.78 -13.23 -6.35
C SER A 76 5.25 -11.99 -7.11
N ASN A 77 6.34 -12.14 -7.84
CA ASN A 77 6.83 -11.10 -8.77
C ASN A 77 5.84 -10.81 -9.90
N GLU A 78 5.05 -11.80 -10.32
CA GLU A 78 4.04 -11.62 -11.37
C GLU A 78 2.90 -10.69 -10.92
N GLU A 79 2.43 -10.86 -9.68
CA GLU A 79 1.46 -9.95 -9.07
C GLU A 79 2.02 -8.53 -8.96
N ILE A 80 3.28 -8.39 -8.53
CA ILE A 80 3.98 -7.10 -8.43
C ILE A 80 4.04 -6.42 -9.80
N GLU A 81 4.48 -7.13 -10.84
CA GLU A 81 4.57 -6.60 -12.20
C GLU A 81 3.21 -6.21 -12.78
N THR A 82 2.17 -6.96 -12.45
CA THR A 82 0.79 -6.63 -12.82
C THR A 82 0.34 -5.33 -12.16
N LEU A 83 0.54 -5.21 -10.84
CA LEU A 83 0.12 -4.04 -10.05
C LEU A 83 0.84 -2.76 -10.47
N LYS A 84 2.10 -2.85 -10.91
CA LYS A 84 2.87 -1.72 -11.46
C LYS A 84 2.23 -1.13 -12.72
N ARG A 85 1.58 -1.95 -13.56
CA ARG A 85 1.09 -1.56 -14.89
C ARG A 85 -0.36 -1.10 -14.90
N ILE A 86 -1.15 -1.50 -13.91
CA ILE A 86 -2.58 -1.19 -13.87
C ILE A 86 -2.88 0.14 -13.17
N SER A 87 -4.03 0.74 -13.50
CA SER A 87 -4.52 1.96 -12.87
C SER A 87 -5.04 1.71 -11.45
N SER A 88 -5.10 2.76 -10.63
CA SER A 88 -5.64 2.71 -9.26
C SER A 88 -7.08 2.15 -9.21
N LEU A 89 -7.90 2.45 -10.21
CA LEU A 89 -9.26 1.91 -10.36
C LEU A 89 -9.30 0.40 -10.59
N LYS A 90 -8.29 -0.18 -11.25
CA LYS A 90 -8.19 -1.63 -11.42
C LYS A 90 -7.57 -2.29 -10.18
N GLN A 91 -6.69 -1.59 -9.47
CA GLN A 91 -6.11 -2.07 -8.21
C GLN A 91 -7.19 -2.26 -7.12
N SER A 92 -8.24 -1.44 -7.10
CA SER A 92 -9.38 -1.62 -6.18
C SER A 92 -10.22 -2.89 -6.45
N GLN A 93 -9.88 -3.68 -7.47
CA GLN A 93 -10.49 -4.99 -7.70
C GLN A 93 -9.73 -6.11 -6.99
N PHE A 94 -8.53 -5.84 -6.47
CA PHE A 94 -7.74 -6.81 -5.73
C PHE A 94 -8.27 -6.95 -4.31
N SER A 95 -8.33 -8.20 -3.85
CA SER A 95 -8.74 -8.59 -2.51
C SER A 95 -7.84 -9.74 -2.04
N PRO A 96 -7.38 -9.72 -0.79
CA PRO A 96 -7.71 -8.75 0.25
C PRO A 96 -6.89 -7.44 0.11
N ARG A 97 -7.42 -6.29 0.57
CA ARG A 97 -6.67 -5.00 0.65
C ARG A 97 -7.00 -4.19 1.90
N LEU A 98 -6.10 -3.31 2.33
CA LEU A 98 -6.34 -2.31 3.38
C LEU A 98 -6.36 -0.90 2.75
N GLN A 99 -7.30 -0.06 3.19
CA GLN A 99 -7.49 1.33 2.74
C GLN A 99 -7.80 2.22 3.94
#